data_AF-A0A9E0IPP9-F1
#
_entry.id   AF-A0A9E0IPP9-F1
#
_cell.length_a   1.000
_cell.length_b   1.000
_cell.length_c   1.000
_cell.angle_alpha   90.00
_cell.angle_beta   90.00
_cell.angle_gamma   90.00
#
_symmetry.space_group_name_H-M   'P 1'
#
loop_
_entity.id
_entity.type
_entity.pdbx_description
1 polymer ?
#
loop_
_entity_poly.entity_id
_entity_poly.type
_entity_poly.pdbx_seq_one_letter_code
_entity_poly.pdbx_strand_id
1 'polypeptide(L)'
;MTAPATPEAERLRQVFSLVERHVESRWGIPVRVRDVPNPFTGDLDGAEIHVDFDLAVDDALFILLHLFGHTVQWNLSDAARAIGTARPTAWTEADLVAVAAYERDACAYSIALLHECDVYDLDGWVSDFAACDVAYLLHFYRTGQKLPFRSFWRDHTPVLPPHPIPAFTPTRWVGRWDGVVI
;
A
#
# COMPACT_ATOMS: atom_id res chain seq x y z
N MET A 1 -12.79 -20.33 -19.72
CA MET A 1 -12.46 -19.32 -18.69
C MET A 1 -10.96 -19.28 -18.56
N THR A 2 -10.33 -18.30 -19.19
CA THR A 2 -8.90 -18.01 -19.07
C THR A 2 -8.65 -17.43 -17.68
N ALA A 3 -7.59 -17.87 -17.01
CA ALA A 3 -7.09 -17.21 -15.80
C ALA A 3 -6.94 -15.69 -16.05
N PRO A 4 -7.09 -14.82 -15.05
CA PRO A 4 -6.81 -13.41 -15.23
C PRO A 4 -5.30 -13.34 -15.52
N ALA A 5 -4.93 -12.81 -16.67
CA ALA A 5 -3.52 -12.60 -16.95
C ALA A 5 -2.99 -11.60 -15.95
N THR A 6 -1.92 -11.95 -15.22
CA THR A 6 -1.10 -10.97 -14.51
C THR A 6 -0.87 -9.79 -15.45
N PRO A 7 -1.11 -8.54 -15.03
CA PRO A 7 -0.95 -7.41 -15.92
C PRO A 7 0.45 -7.41 -16.54
N GLU A 8 0.55 -7.07 -17.82
CA GLU A 8 1.83 -7.06 -18.50
C GLU A 8 2.79 -6.08 -17.82
N ALA A 9 4.04 -6.49 -17.62
CA ALA A 9 5.05 -5.67 -16.95
C ALA A 9 5.18 -4.26 -17.56
N GLU A 10 5.03 -4.15 -18.88
CA GLU A 10 5.06 -2.85 -19.57
C GLU A 10 3.87 -1.96 -19.19
N ARG A 11 2.66 -2.53 -19.08
CA ARG A 11 1.48 -1.80 -18.58
C ARG A 11 1.71 -1.31 -17.16
N LEU A 12 2.28 -2.14 -16.30
CA LEU A 12 2.58 -1.78 -14.90
C LEU A 12 3.60 -0.64 -14.80
N ARG A 13 4.65 -0.62 -15.65
CA ARG A 13 5.60 0.51 -15.72
C ARG A 13 4.92 1.81 -16.14
N GLN A 14 4.05 1.74 -17.14
CA GLN A 14 3.32 2.91 -17.62
C GLN A 14 2.43 3.49 -16.52
N VAL A 15 1.71 2.62 -15.80
CA VAL A 15 0.87 3.04 -14.68
C VAL A 15 1.72 3.59 -13.53
N PHE A 16 2.85 2.97 -13.20
CA PHE A 16 3.78 3.49 -12.18
C PHE A 16 4.18 4.94 -12.50
N SER A 17 4.69 5.20 -13.71
CA SER A 17 5.10 6.56 -14.09
C SER A 17 3.94 7.55 -14.15
N LEU A 18 2.72 7.10 -14.45
CA LEU A 18 1.54 7.95 -14.45
C LEU A 18 1.15 8.35 -13.02
N VAL A 19 1.05 7.34 -12.14
CA VAL A 19 0.70 7.52 -10.73
C VAL A 19 1.74 8.36 -10.01
N GLU A 20 3.03 8.07 -10.20
CA GLU A 20 4.14 8.86 -9.63
C GLU A 20 3.98 10.34 -9.94
N ARG A 21 3.85 10.70 -11.23
CA ARG A 21 3.67 12.09 -11.67
C ARG A 21 2.40 12.71 -11.11
N HIS A 22 1.31 11.95 -11.05
CA HIS A 22 0.04 12.45 -10.51
C HIS A 22 0.16 12.74 -9.02
N VAL A 23 0.75 11.83 -8.23
CA VAL A 23 1.00 12.01 -6.80
C VAL A 23 1.88 13.26 -6.55
N GLU A 24 2.97 13.41 -7.29
CA GLU A 24 3.85 14.57 -7.13
C GLU A 24 3.17 15.89 -7.52
N SER A 25 2.45 15.92 -8.65
CA SER A 25 1.88 17.16 -9.19
C SER A 25 0.54 17.57 -8.55
N ARG A 26 -0.35 16.61 -8.27
CA ARG A 26 -1.69 16.87 -7.71
C ARG A 26 -1.65 17.03 -6.20
N TRP A 27 -0.87 16.20 -5.53
CA TRP A 27 -0.86 16.08 -4.08
C TRP A 27 0.40 16.69 -3.43
N GLY A 28 1.43 17.01 -4.22
CA GLY A 28 2.66 17.61 -3.69
C GLY A 28 3.48 16.66 -2.82
N ILE A 29 3.27 15.34 -2.98
CA ILE A 29 3.95 14.28 -2.23
C ILE A 29 5.10 13.76 -3.09
N PRO A 30 6.37 13.97 -2.71
CA PRO A 30 7.48 13.42 -3.46
C PRO A 30 7.50 11.89 -3.43
N VAL A 31 7.75 11.28 -4.58
CA VAL A 31 7.94 9.82 -4.72
C VAL A 31 9.39 9.55 -5.07
N ARG A 32 10.02 8.60 -4.38
CA ARG A 32 11.47 8.42 -4.44
C ARG A 32 11.84 6.95 -4.48
N VAL A 33 12.32 6.50 -5.62
CA VAL A 33 12.92 5.16 -5.79
C VAL A 33 14.35 5.19 -5.23
N ARG A 34 14.64 4.40 -4.19
CA ARG A 34 15.93 4.42 -3.46
C ARG A 34 16.20 3.10 -2.76
N ASP A 35 17.37 2.98 -2.15
CA ASP A 35 17.72 1.87 -1.26
C ASP A 35 16.94 2.01 0.04
N VAL A 36 16.01 1.09 0.31
CA VAL A 36 15.25 1.02 1.55
C VAL A 36 15.82 -0.11 2.41
N PRO A 37 16.12 0.11 3.70
CA PRO A 37 16.75 -0.91 4.53
C PRO A 37 15.93 -2.21 4.57
N ASN A 38 16.60 -3.35 4.36
CA ASN A 38 15.98 -4.66 4.59
C ASN A 38 15.48 -4.76 6.06
N PRO A 39 14.28 -5.31 6.32
CA PRO A 39 13.41 -6.08 5.42
C PRO A 39 12.32 -5.26 4.71
N PHE A 40 12.42 -3.93 4.69
CA PHE A 40 11.35 -3.09 4.19
C PHE A 40 11.39 -2.94 2.67
N THR A 41 10.22 -2.85 2.05
CA THR A 41 10.04 -2.66 0.60
C THR A 41 9.63 -1.24 0.24
N GLY A 42 9.25 -0.44 1.25
CA GLY A 42 8.93 0.96 1.10
C GLY A 42 8.75 1.66 2.44
N ASP A 43 8.71 2.99 2.39
CA ASP A 43 8.62 3.85 3.57
C ASP A 43 7.79 5.11 3.28
N LEU A 44 7.20 5.71 4.30
CA LEU A 44 6.50 6.99 4.19
C LEU A 44 6.62 7.79 5.48
N ASP A 45 6.61 9.12 5.36
CA ASP A 45 6.53 10.01 6.52
C ASP A 45 5.21 10.79 6.61
N GLY A 46 4.30 10.57 5.65
CA GLY A 46 3.04 11.31 5.47
C GLY A 46 3.17 12.56 4.60
N ALA A 47 4.37 12.93 4.19
CA ALA A 47 4.64 13.98 3.21
C ALA A 47 5.47 13.50 2.01
N GLU A 48 6.16 12.38 2.11
CA GLU A 48 7.01 11.77 1.09
C GLU A 48 6.92 10.24 1.14
N ILE A 49 7.03 9.59 -0.03
CA ILE A 49 6.93 8.14 -0.24
C ILE A 49 8.23 7.59 -0.83
N HIS A 50 8.75 6.51 -0.25
CA HIS A 50 9.93 5.78 -0.74
C HIS A 50 9.52 4.40 -1.22
N VAL A 51 10.05 4.00 -2.38
CA VAL A 51 9.89 2.67 -2.95
C VAL A 51 11.29 2.08 -3.12
N ASP A 52 11.48 0.83 -2.71
CA ASP A 52 12.77 0.16 -2.88
C ASP A 52 13.11 -0.05 -4.37
N PHE A 53 14.38 0.13 -4.75
CA PHE A 53 14.81 0.04 -6.15
C PHE A 53 14.92 -1.40 -6.66
N ASP A 54 15.04 -2.39 -5.78
CA ASP A 54 15.27 -3.80 -6.13
C ASP A 54 13.96 -4.60 -6.26
N LEU A 55 12.82 -3.91 -6.36
CA LEU A 55 11.52 -4.54 -6.53
C LEU A 55 11.21 -4.86 -8.00
N ALA A 56 10.50 -5.97 -8.21
CA ALA A 56 9.80 -6.21 -9.46
C ALA A 56 8.72 -5.12 -9.66
N VAL A 57 8.40 -4.81 -10.92
CA VAL A 57 7.51 -3.67 -11.25
C VAL A 57 6.12 -3.79 -10.63
N ASP A 58 5.59 -5.00 -10.50
CA ASP A 58 4.29 -5.25 -9.88
C ASP A 58 4.33 -4.95 -8.38
N ASP A 59 5.38 -5.40 -7.67
CA ASP A 59 5.60 -5.06 -6.27
C ASP A 59 5.81 -3.54 -6.10
N ALA A 60 6.65 -2.91 -6.94
CA ALA A 60 6.92 -1.48 -6.87
C ALA A 60 5.66 -0.63 -7.07
N LEU A 61 4.81 -0.98 -8.04
CA LEU A 61 3.55 -0.29 -8.27
C LEU A 61 2.59 -0.46 -7.09
N PHE A 62 2.48 -1.69 -6.57
CA PHE A 62 1.62 -1.92 -5.41
C PHE A 62 2.09 -1.12 -4.20
N ILE A 63 3.39 -1.12 -3.90
CA ILE A 63 3.97 -0.36 -2.79
C ILE A 63 3.70 1.14 -2.94
N LEU A 64 3.91 1.73 -4.13
CA LEU A 64 3.58 3.14 -4.36
C LEU A 64 2.10 3.45 -4.05
N LEU A 65 1.20 2.65 -4.63
CA LEU A 65 -0.24 2.82 -4.47
C LEU A 65 -0.67 2.66 -3.00
N HIS A 66 -0.12 1.66 -2.32
CA HIS A 66 -0.46 1.30 -0.95
C HIS A 66 0.06 2.35 0.05
N LEU A 67 1.31 2.80 -0.11
CA LEU A 67 1.90 3.87 0.70
C LEU A 67 1.18 5.22 0.49
N PHE A 68 0.67 5.49 -0.71
CA PHE A 68 -0.21 6.65 -0.91
C PHE A 68 -1.48 6.53 -0.07
N GLY A 69 -2.13 5.36 -0.06
CA GLY A 69 -3.32 5.11 0.77
C GLY A 69 -3.06 5.37 2.25
N HIS A 70 -1.92 4.91 2.78
CA HIS A 70 -1.48 5.25 4.13
C HIS A 70 -1.16 6.73 4.31
N THR A 71 -0.58 7.39 3.32
CA THR A 71 -0.33 8.83 3.37
C THR A 71 -1.64 9.62 3.52
N VAL A 72 -2.71 9.22 2.81
CA VAL A 72 -4.05 9.78 3.00
C VAL A 72 -4.53 9.55 4.44
N GLN A 73 -4.51 8.30 4.91
CA GLN A 73 -4.96 7.95 6.26
C GLN A 73 -4.19 8.71 7.35
N TRP A 74 -2.87 8.83 7.20
CA TRP A 74 -2.02 9.51 8.18
C TRP A 74 -2.30 11.00 8.24
N ASN A 75 -2.65 11.65 7.13
CA ASN A 75 -3.01 13.06 7.15
C ASN A 75 -4.44 13.33 7.63
N LEU A 76 -5.30 12.31 7.70
CA LEU A 76 -6.70 12.45 8.09
C LEU A 76 -7.04 11.94 9.49
N SER A 77 -6.24 11.00 10.04
CA SER A 77 -6.61 10.29 11.26
C SER A 77 -5.42 9.98 12.17
N ASP A 78 -5.44 10.58 13.36
CA ASP A 78 -4.53 10.28 14.47
C ASP A 78 -4.57 8.79 14.85
N ALA A 79 -5.75 8.19 14.81
CA ALA A 79 -5.94 6.77 15.11
C ALA A 79 -5.27 5.88 14.05
N ALA A 80 -5.37 6.25 12.76
CA ALA A 80 -4.71 5.50 11.70
C ALA A 80 -3.18 5.58 11.82
N ARG A 81 -2.64 6.76 12.18
CA ARG A 81 -1.21 6.90 12.50
C ARG A 81 -0.79 6.02 13.68
N ALA A 82 -1.61 5.97 14.73
CA ALA A 82 -1.34 5.13 15.89
C ALA A 82 -1.31 3.63 15.51
N ILE A 83 -2.18 3.16 14.60
CA ILE A 83 -2.16 1.79 14.09
C ILE A 83 -0.89 1.51 13.28
N GLY A 84 -0.56 2.35 12.28
CA GLY A 84 0.60 2.14 11.41
C GLY A 84 1.95 2.19 12.16
N THR A 85 2.01 2.91 13.27
CA THR A 85 3.23 3.03 14.11
C THR A 85 3.23 2.07 15.31
N ALA A 86 2.17 1.28 15.51
CA ALA A 86 2.08 0.35 16.63
C ALA A 86 3.17 -0.73 16.52
N ARG A 87 3.82 -1.01 17.65
CA ARG A 87 4.77 -2.12 17.82
C ARG A 87 4.48 -2.86 19.15
N PRO A 88 3.27 -3.44 19.31
CA PRO A 88 2.90 -4.10 20.55
C PRO A 88 3.70 -5.39 20.74
N THR A 89 3.89 -5.80 21.99
CA THR A 89 4.54 -7.10 22.30
C THR A 89 3.64 -8.29 22.03
N ALA A 90 2.32 -8.08 21.94
CA ALA A 90 1.34 -9.09 21.59
C ALA A 90 0.13 -8.41 20.91
N TRP A 91 -0.42 -9.05 19.88
CA TRP A 91 -1.60 -8.58 19.16
C TRP A 91 -2.87 -9.25 19.71
N THR A 92 -3.87 -8.45 20.04
CA THR A 92 -5.21 -8.97 20.37
C THR A 92 -6.04 -9.15 19.11
N GLU A 93 -7.12 -9.97 19.15
CA GLU A 93 -8.02 -10.10 17.99
C GLU A 93 -8.69 -8.76 17.61
N ALA A 94 -8.90 -7.86 18.58
CA ALA A 94 -9.41 -6.51 18.28
C ALA A 94 -8.39 -5.69 17.48
N ASP A 95 -7.09 -5.78 17.83
CA ASP A 95 -6.02 -5.12 17.09
C ASP A 95 -5.92 -5.69 15.67
N LEU A 96 -6.03 -7.01 15.52
CA LEU A 96 -5.99 -7.67 14.21
C LEU A 96 -7.16 -7.25 13.32
N VAL A 97 -8.36 -7.09 13.87
CA VAL A 97 -9.51 -6.54 13.13
C VAL A 97 -9.24 -5.10 12.70
N ALA A 98 -8.68 -4.28 13.59
CA ALA A 98 -8.35 -2.88 13.29
C ALA A 98 -7.27 -2.75 12.22
N VAL A 99 -6.20 -3.53 12.29
CA VAL A 99 -5.15 -3.62 11.26
C VAL A 99 -5.76 -4.03 9.93
N ALA A 100 -6.54 -5.11 9.88
CA ALA A 100 -7.11 -5.58 8.63
C ALA A 100 -8.07 -4.57 7.98
N ALA A 101 -8.74 -3.73 8.78
CA ALA A 101 -9.53 -2.62 8.26
C ALA A 101 -8.64 -1.49 7.74
N TYR A 102 -7.60 -1.11 8.50
CA TYR A 102 -6.61 -0.11 8.12
C TYR A 102 -5.93 -0.42 6.78
N GLU A 103 -5.49 -1.67 6.56
CA GLU A 103 -4.85 -2.08 5.29
C GLU A 103 -5.83 -2.09 4.12
N ARG A 104 -7.07 -2.55 4.35
CA ARG A 104 -8.12 -2.53 3.32
C ARG A 104 -8.49 -1.10 2.92
N ASP A 105 -8.59 -0.20 3.88
CA ASP A 105 -8.90 1.20 3.63
C ASP A 105 -7.77 1.90 2.84
N ALA A 106 -6.51 1.58 3.14
CA ALA A 106 -5.37 2.06 2.36
C ALA A 106 -5.49 1.63 0.89
N CYS A 107 -5.81 0.36 0.64
CA CYS A 107 -6.00 -0.17 -0.71
C CYS A 107 -7.26 0.40 -1.40
N ALA A 108 -8.31 0.75 -0.66
CA ALA A 108 -9.47 1.44 -1.21
C ALA A 108 -9.11 2.86 -1.73
N TYR A 109 -8.20 3.56 -1.04
CA TYR A 109 -7.63 4.81 -1.56
C TYR A 109 -6.70 4.57 -2.75
N SER A 110 -5.96 3.46 -2.78
CA SER A 110 -5.14 3.07 -3.94
C SER A 110 -5.97 2.93 -5.22
N ILE A 111 -7.15 2.30 -5.13
CA ILE A 111 -8.06 2.18 -6.29
C ILE A 111 -8.58 3.56 -6.70
N ALA A 112 -8.96 4.41 -5.76
CA ALA A 112 -9.38 5.77 -6.09
C ALA A 112 -8.26 6.58 -6.77
N LEU A 113 -7.00 6.40 -6.35
CA LEU A 113 -5.85 7.03 -7.00
C LEU A 113 -5.65 6.56 -8.44
N LEU A 114 -5.84 5.27 -8.71
CA LEU A 114 -5.84 4.75 -10.08
C LEU A 114 -6.95 5.39 -10.92
N HIS A 115 -8.14 5.57 -10.35
CA HIS A 115 -9.26 6.21 -11.03
C HIS A 115 -9.00 7.70 -11.32
N GLU A 116 -8.31 8.43 -10.43
CA GLU A 116 -7.85 9.81 -10.72
C GLU A 116 -6.87 9.87 -11.91
N CYS A 117 -6.21 8.75 -12.24
CA CYS A 117 -5.30 8.60 -13.37
C CYS A 117 -5.97 7.96 -14.60
N ASP A 118 -7.31 7.82 -14.62
CA ASP A 118 -8.06 7.12 -15.66
C ASP A 118 -7.65 5.64 -15.86
N VAL A 119 -7.15 4.98 -14.80
CA VAL A 119 -6.78 3.56 -14.79
C VAL A 119 -7.84 2.77 -14.03
N TYR A 120 -8.59 1.92 -14.74
CA TYR A 120 -9.67 1.09 -14.17
C TYR A 120 -9.43 -0.41 -14.36
N ASP A 121 -8.49 -0.78 -15.24
CA ASP A 121 -8.17 -2.17 -15.59
C ASP A 121 -7.38 -2.92 -14.50
N LEU A 122 -6.96 -2.23 -13.44
CA LEU A 122 -6.15 -2.78 -12.35
C LEU A 122 -6.88 -2.93 -11.01
N ASP A 123 -8.17 -2.61 -10.91
CA ASP A 123 -8.94 -2.68 -9.65
C ASP A 123 -8.91 -4.08 -9.02
N GLY A 124 -9.09 -5.11 -9.85
CA GLY A 124 -9.01 -6.51 -9.40
C GLY A 124 -7.59 -6.90 -8.94
N TRP A 125 -6.57 -6.43 -9.66
CA TRP A 125 -5.18 -6.69 -9.32
C TRP A 125 -4.78 -6.06 -7.97
N VAL A 126 -5.20 -4.82 -7.72
CA VAL A 126 -5.00 -4.17 -6.41
C VAL A 126 -5.75 -4.92 -5.30
N SER A 127 -6.96 -5.39 -5.58
CA SER A 127 -7.77 -6.13 -4.60
C SER A 127 -7.14 -7.47 -4.21
N ASP A 128 -6.56 -8.19 -5.18
CA ASP A 128 -5.84 -9.44 -4.95
C ASP A 128 -4.58 -9.22 -4.10
N PHE A 129 -3.83 -8.14 -4.37
CA PHE A 129 -2.73 -7.71 -3.53
C PHE A 129 -3.17 -7.35 -2.11
N ALA A 130 -4.25 -6.57 -1.96
CA ALA A 130 -4.78 -6.16 -0.66
C ALA A 130 -5.18 -7.38 0.20
N ALA A 131 -5.80 -8.38 -0.43
CA ALA A 131 -6.14 -9.63 0.24
C ALA A 131 -4.90 -10.44 0.64
N CYS A 132 -3.88 -10.48 -0.23
CA CYS A 132 -2.60 -11.12 0.05
C CYS A 132 -1.88 -10.45 1.24
N ASP A 133 -1.82 -9.12 1.23
CA ASP A 133 -1.18 -8.31 2.26
C ASP A 133 -1.83 -8.48 3.64
N VAL A 134 -3.15 -8.32 3.71
CA VAL A 134 -3.92 -8.58 4.94
C VAL A 134 -3.69 -10.01 5.45
N ALA A 135 -3.72 -11.00 4.57
CA ALA A 135 -3.53 -12.39 4.98
C ALA A 135 -2.11 -12.66 5.53
N TYR A 136 -1.09 -12.06 4.89
CA TYR A 136 0.30 -12.12 5.35
C TYR A 136 0.47 -11.45 6.72
N LEU A 137 0.02 -10.21 6.88
CA LEU A 137 0.14 -9.45 8.13
C LEU A 137 -0.59 -10.14 9.28
N LEU A 138 -1.82 -10.61 9.04
CA LEU A 138 -2.58 -11.34 10.07
C LEU A 138 -1.93 -12.66 10.46
N HIS A 139 -1.26 -13.36 9.54
CA HIS A 139 -0.48 -14.53 9.88
C HIS A 139 0.72 -14.13 10.74
N PHE A 140 1.54 -13.19 10.27
CA PHE A 140 2.74 -12.76 10.95
C PHE A 140 2.44 -12.24 12.37
N TYR A 141 1.40 -11.44 12.53
CA TYR A 141 1.02 -10.89 13.84
C TYR A 141 0.47 -11.94 14.82
N ARG A 142 -0.16 -13.02 14.32
CA ARG A 142 -0.62 -14.13 15.16
C ARG A 142 0.49 -15.11 15.53
N THR A 143 1.42 -15.37 14.62
CA THR A 143 2.37 -16.49 14.76
C THR A 143 3.81 -16.04 15.01
N GLY A 144 4.14 -14.79 14.70
CA GLY A 144 5.51 -14.27 14.65
C GLY A 144 6.33 -14.80 13.46
N GLN A 145 5.74 -15.59 12.56
CA GLN A 145 6.45 -16.22 11.45
C GLN A 145 6.30 -15.41 10.16
N LYS A 146 7.43 -15.12 9.51
CA LYS A 146 7.46 -14.56 8.16
C LYS A 146 7.57 -15.69 7.14
N LEU A 147 6.50 -15.88 6.36
CA LEU A 147 6.48 -16.80 5.21
C LEU A 147 6.64 -16.00 3.91
N PRO A 148 6.96 -16.64 2.77
CA PRO A 148 7.00 -15.93 1.49
C PRO A 148 5.67 -15.22 1.21
N PHE A 149 5.71 -13.90 0.95
CA PHE A 149 4.52 -13.06 0.79
C PHE A 149 3.50 -13.65 -0.19
N ARG A 150 3.96 -14.06 -1.38
CA ARG A 150 3.10 -14.63 -2.43
C ARG A 150 2.48 -15.99 -2.09
N SER A 151 2.87 -16.64 -0.99
CA SER A 151 2.17 -17.85 -0.52
C SER A 151 0.76 -17.57 0.00
N PHE A 152 0.42 -16.31 0.28
CA PHE A 152 -0.92 -15.86 0.67
C PHE A 152 -1.79 -15.39 -0.50
N TRP A 153 -1.24 -15.39 -1.72
CA TRP A 153 -1.90 -14.86 -2.91
C TRP A 153 -3.19 -15.61 -3.25
N ARG A 154 -4.20 -14.86 -3.68
CA ARG A 154 -5.46 -15.38 -4.21
C ARG A 154 -5.90 -14.51 -5.37
N ASP A 155 -6.15 -15.13 -6.51
CA ASP A 155 -6.74 -14.44 -7.66
C ASP A 155 -8.25 -14.23 -7.47
N HIS A 156 -8.76 -13.19 -8.11
CA HIS A 156 -10.20 -12.91 -8.21
C HIS A 156 -10.90 -12.71 -6.87
N THR A 157 -10.23 -12.06 -5.93
CA THR A 157 -10.86 -11.58 -4.72
C THR A 157 -11.92 -10.52 -5.05
N PRO A 158 -12.94 -10.33 -4.18
CA PRO A 158 -13.93 -9.29 -4.39
C PRO A 158 -13.27 -7.93 -4.53
N VAL A 159 -13.61 -7.21 -5.60
CA VAL A 159 -13.06 -5.87 -5.86
C VAL A 159 -13.41 -4.94 -4.70
N LEU A 160 -12.39 -4.30 -4.13
CA LEU A 160 -12.57 -3.29 -3.09
C LEU A 160 -13.27 -2.07 -3.69
N PRO A 161 -14.29 -1.51 -3.02
CA PRO A 161 -14.89 -0.26 -3.47
C PRO A 161 -13.88 0.89 -3.29
N PRO A 162 -13.72 1.80 -4.26
CA PRO A 162 -12.83 2.94 -4.11
C PRO A 162 -13.32 3.88 -3.00
N HIS A 163 -12.40 4.36 -2.17
CA HIS A 163 -12.67 5.42 -1.20
C HIS A 163 -12.31 6.78 -1.82
N PRO A 164 -13.25 7.74 -1.92
CA PRO A 164 -12.93 9.08 -2.39
C PRO A 164 -11.79 9.68 -1.57
N ILE A 165 -10.78 10.23 -2.23
CA ILE A 165 -9.62 10.83 -1.56
C ILE A 165 -10.02 12.24 -1.07
N PRO A 166 -10.15 12.48 0.25
CA PRO A 166 -10.49 13.81 0.75
C PRO A 166 -9.34 14.79 0.51
N ALA A 167 -9.63 16.09 0.52
CA ALA A 167 -8.55 17.08 0.51
C ALA A 167 -7.73 17.00 1.81
N PHE A 168 -6.41 17.00 1.70
CA PHE A 168 -5.49 17.07 2.83
C PHE A 168 -4.23 17.85 2.44
N THR A 169 -3.44 18.26 3.44
CA THR A 169 -2.11 18.83 3.23
C THR A 169 -1.08 17.80 3.71
N PRO A 170 -0.17 17.32 2.84
CA PRO A 170 0.86 16.38 3.25
C PRO A 170 1.68 16.94 4.40
N THR A 171 1.77 16.19 5.48
CA THR A 171 2.43 16.59 6.72
C THR A 171 3.39 15.50 7.13
N ARG A 172 4.62 15.89 7.48
CA ARG A 172 5.61 14.96 8.03
C ARG A 172 5.21 14.61 9.47
N TRP A 173 4.81 13.37 9.69
CA TRP A 173 4.40 12.85 11.00
C TRP A 173 5.51 12.10 11.73
N VAL A 174 6.47 11.55 10.99
CA VAL A 174 7.64 10.86 11.55
C VAL A 174 8.92 11.46 10.98
N GLY A 175 9.95 11.55 11.82
CA GLY A 175 11.24 12.15 11.42
C GLY A 175 12.31 11.14 11.01
N ARG A 176 11.98 9.84 10.98
CA ARG A 176 12.92 8.74 10.73
C ARG A 176 12.43 7.89 9.57
N TRP A 177 13.39 7.42 8.77
CA TRP A 177 13.17 6.49 7.66
C TRP A 177 13.60 5.09 8.11
N ASP A 178 12.76 4.48 8.95
CA ASP A 178 13.02 3.16 9.54
C ASP A 178 12.18 2.06 8.85
N GLY A 179 11.48 2.38 7.75
CA GLY A 179 10.64 1.47 6.98
C GLY A 179 9.24 1.23 7.61
N VAL A 180 8.20 1.26 6.76
CA VAL A 180 6.80 1.04 7.20
C VAL A 180 6.24 -0.28 6.68
N VAL A 181 6.61 -0.71 5.47
CA VAL A 181 6.04 -1.91 4.82
C VAL A 181 7.08 -3.02 4.75
N ILE A 182 6.69 -4.23 5.19
CA ILE A 182 7.55 -5.43 5.39
C ILE A 182 7.12 -6.64 4.57
#